data_AF-A0A0Q3SH59-F1
#
_entry.id   AF-A0A0Q3SH59-F1
#
_cell.length_a   1.000
_cell.length_b   1.000
_cell.length_c   1.000
_cell.angle_alpha   90.00
_cell.angle_beta   90.00
_cell.angle_gamma   90.00
#
_symmetry.space_group_name_H-M   'P 1'
#
loop_
_entity.id
_entity.type
_entity.pdbx_description
1 polymer ?
#
loop_
_entity_poly.entity_id
_entity_poly.type
_entity_poly.pdbx_seq_one_letter_code
_entity_poly.pdbx_strand_id
1 'polypeptide(L)'
;MMHAKSCILANQCKLANSESCNAHCPHFIALHGLNAVSGRVATAGVPNDYRLVNASNSPVRQNQAAVYRAVDKYIATFERQFDTEGERVKSLYLFSESPGTGKTTTASALLNEWLIAHYIGSKIRGLQPLQQPAYFLDCNNWQTDYNNFNRPKVPDAIAEPAAKRYYNAMERAKTAPLAIIDDIGVRDCTDNFRADLHSIINRRVTNKMPTIYTSNLPIKYVGKEPKVEAFKPYDLVDVFSEERLADRILDMCLTLSFSGESKRGLR
;
A
#
# COMPACT_ATOMS: atom_id res chain seq x y z
N MET A 1 3.27 -22.84 -20.82
CA MET A 1 3.51 -22.12 -19.54
C MET A 1 2.26 -22.23 -18.69
N MET A 2 2.36 -22.64 -17.43
CA MET A 2 1.21 -22.66 -16.52
C MET A 2 0.93 -21.23 -16.03
N HIS A 3 -0.03 -20.53 -16.65
CA HIS A 3 -0.39 -19.15 -16.31
C HIS A 3 -0.81 -18.97 -14.85
N ALA A 4 -1.26 -20.05 -14.20
CA ALA A 4 -1.58 -20.06 -12.77
C ALA A 4 -0.43 -19.55 -11.90
N LYS A 5 0.82 -19.92 -12.18
CA LYS A 5 1.98 -19.48 -11.38
C LYS A 5 2.21 -17.96 -11.42
N SER A 6 1.66 -17.30 -12.43
CA SER A 6 1.79 -15.86 -12.66
C SER A 6 0.50 -15.09 -12.36
N CYS A 7 -0.45 -15.70 -11.64
CA CYS A 7 -1.77 -15.12 -11.42
C CYS A 7 -2.14 -15.06 -9.94
N ILE A 8 -2.42 -13.87 -9.42
CA ILE A 8 -2.90 -13.69 -8.03
C ILE A 8 -4.22 -14.42 -7.72
N LEU A 9 -5.02 -14.79 -8.74
CA LEU A 9 -6.24 -15.56 -8.55
C LEU A 9 -5.99 -17.07 -8.36
N ALA A 10 -4.78 -17.56 -8.61
CA ALA A 10 -4.53 -18.99 -8.80
C ALA A 10 -5.00 -19.86 -7.62
N ASN A 11 -4.84 -19.38 -6.39
CA ASN A 11 -5.21 -20.14 -5.18
C ASN A 11 -6.72 -20.37 -5.02
N GLN A 12 -7.55 -19.56 -5.67
CA GLN A 12 -9.02 -19.61 -5.56
C GLN A 12 -9.73 -19.73 -6.91
N CYS A 13 -8.97 -19.86 -8.00
CA CYS A 13 -9.50 -20.02 -9.34
C CYS A 13 -9.72 -21.50 -9.65
N LYS A 14 -10.98 -21.89 -9.87
CA LYS A 14 -11.34 -23.27 -10.25
C LYS A 14 -10.76 -23.71 -11.60
N LEU A 15 -10.38 -22.74 -12.45
CA LEU A 15 -9.75 -22.99 -13.74
C LEU A 15 -8.22 -23.06 -13.63
N ALA A 16 -7.61 -22.86 -12.46
CA ALA A 16 -6.17 -22.91 -12.32
C ALA A 16 -5.61 -24.26 -12.81
N ASN A 17 -4.56 -24.21 -13.61
CA ASN A 17 -3.92 -25.38 -14.23
C ASN A 17 -4.78 -26.19 -15.22
N SER A 18 -6.00 -25.75 -15.57
CA SER A 18 -6.76 -26.34 -16.67
C SER A 18 -6.33 -25.77 -18.02
N GLU A 19 -6.85 -26.33 -19.12
CA GLU A 19 -6.62 -25.81 -20.48
C GLU A 19 -7.11 -24.36 -20.66
N SER A 20 -8.11 -23.94 -19.88
CA SER A 20 -8.60 -22.55 -19.86
C SER A 20 -7.66 -21.59 -19.14
N CYS A 21 -6.67 -22.09 -18.40
CA CYS A 21 -5.61 -21.30 -17.77
C CYS A 21 -4.47 -21.02 -18.76
N ASN A 22 -4.77 -20.20 -19.77
CA ASN A 22 -3.87 -19.87 -20.86
C ASN A 22 -3.71 -18.36 -21.06
N ALA A 23 -2.93 -17.95 -22.06
CA ALA A 23 -2.62 -16.55 -22.37
C ALA A 23 -3.86 -15.71 -22.73
N HIS A 24 -4.93 -16.34 -23.16
CA HIS A 24 -6.20 -15.70 -23.52
C HIS A 24 -7.20 -15.68 -22.37
N CYS A 25 -6.82 -16.15 -21.17
CA CYS A 25 -7.71 -16.12 -20.01
C CYS A 25 -8.13 -14.67 -19.70
N PRO A 26 -9.42 -14.31 -19.83
CA PRO A 26 -9.86 -12.92 -19.70
C PRO A 26 -9.63 -12.38 -18.28
N HIS A 27 -9.69 -13.25 -17.26
CA HIS A 27 -9.40 -12.86 -15.88
C HIS A 27 -7.92 -12.58 -15.64
N PHE A 28 -7.04 -13.34 -16.29
CA PHE A 28 -5.60 -13.08 -16.26
C PHE A 28 -5.30 -11.73 -16.91
N ILE A 29 -5.79 -11.51 -18.13
CA ILE A 29 -5.58 -10.26 -18.88
C ILE A 29 -6.12 -9.05 -18.08
N ALA A 30 -7.28 -9.18 -17.44
CA ALA A 30 -7.87 -8.11 -16.65
C ALA A 30 -7.01 -7.69 -15.43
N LEU A 31 -6.31 -8.63 -14.80
CA LEU A 31 -5.52 -8.36 -13.59
C LEU A 31 -4.03 -8.10 -13.88
N HIS A 32 -3.47 -8.80 -14.87
CA HIS A 32 -2.03 -8.87 -15.15
C HIS A 32 -1.66 -8.37 -16.56
N GLY A 33 -2.65 -8.12 -17.42
CA GLY A 33 -2.42 -7.88 -18.84
C GLY A 33 -2.02 -9.13 -19.60
N LEU A 34 -1.80 -8.99 -20.91
CA LEU A 34 -1.43 -10.12 -21.79
C LEU A 34 -0.11 -10.79 -21.36
N ASN A 35 0.86 -9.97 -20.92
CA ASN A 35 2.24 -10.40 -20.67
C ASN A 35 2.66 -10.33 -19.19
N ALA A 36 1.71 -10.24 -18.24
CA ALA A 36 1.98 -10.07 -16.80
C ALA A 36 2.67 -8.76 -16.38
N VAL A 37 2.78 -7.79 -17.30
CA VAL A 37 3.46 -6.50 -17.05
C VAL A 37 2.46 -5.37 -16.76
N SER A 38 1.19 -5.53 -17.16
CA SER A 38 0.14 -4.50 -17.07
C SER A 38 -1.07 -4.98 -16.25
N GLY A 39 -2.29 -4.54 -16.59
CA GLY A 39 -3.50 -4.87 -15.84
C GLY A 39 -3.59 -4.20 -14.46
N ARG A 40 -4.65 -4.54 -13.71
CA ARG A 40 -4.98 -3.91 -12.43
C ARG A 40 -3.85 -3.95 -11.40
N VAL A 41 -3.09 -5.04 -11.35
CA VAL A 41 -1.96 -5.21 -10.40
C VAL A 41 -0.85 -4.20 -10.69
N ALA A 42 -0.43 -4.12 -11.96
CA ALA A 42 0.61 -3.18 -12.37
C ALA A 42 0.11 -1.72 -12.25
N THR A 43 -1.14 -1.45 -12.66
CA THR A 43 -1.69 -0.10 -12.54
C THR A 43 -1.82 0.30 -11.09
N ALA A 44 -2.14 -0.62 -10.17
CA ALA A 44 -2.17 -0.32 -8.74
C ALA A 44 -0.79 0.07 -8.16
N GLY A 45 0.30 -0.02 -8.93
CA GLY A 45 1.62 0.46 -8.50
C GLY A 45 2.39 -0.53 -7.62
N VAL A 46 1.94 -1.79 -7.53
CA VAL A 46 2.64 -2.82 -6.75
C VAL A 46 4.05 -3.04 -7.31
N PRO A 47 5.11 -2.99 -6.47
CA PRO A 47 6.46 -3.27 -6.92
C PRO A 47 6.57 -4.65 -7.55
N ASN A 48 7.40 -4.77 -8.60
CA ASN A 48 7.47 -5.98 -9.45
C ASN A 48 7.65 -7.27 -8.64
N ASP A 49 8.55 -7.26 -7.65
CA ASP A 49 8.85 -8.40 -6.79
C ASP A 49 7.65 -8.88 -5.95
N TYR A 50 6.65 -8.04 -5.75
CA TYR A 50 5.50 -8.33 -4.88
C TYR A 50 4.19 -8.54 -5.64
N ARG A 51 4.19 -8.44 -6.98
CA ARG A 51 2.95 -8.54 -7.80
C ARG A 51 2.20 -9.87 -7.69
N LEU A 52 2.89 -10.92 -7.24
CA LEU A 52 2.32 -12.26 -7.05
C LEU A 52 2.26 -12.69 -5.58
N VAL A 53 2.65 -11.79 -4.67
CA VAL A 53 2.61 -12.07 -3.23
C VAL A 53 1.20 -11.82 -2.72
N ASN A 54 0.63 -12.80 -2.02
CA ASN A 54 -0.64 -12.73 -1.32
C ASN A 54 -0.46 -13.19 0.12
N ALA A 55 -1.52 -13.16 0.94
CA ALA A 55 -1.38 -13.49 2.36
C ALA A 55 -0.92 -14.93 2.57
N SER A 56 -1.40 -15.85 1.74
CA SER A 56 -1.11 -17.28 1.86
C SER A 56 0.33 -17.67 1.48
N ASN A 57 0.93 -16.98 0.49
CA ASN A 57 2.27 -17.30 -0.03
C ASN A 57 3.37 -16.33 0.45
N SER A 58 3.03 -15.32 1.26
CA SER A 58 4.02 -14.36 1.71
C SER A 58 5.16 -15.02 2.50
N PRO A 59 6.44 -14.76 2.15
CA PRO A 59 7.58 -15.30 2.88
C PRO A 59 7.67 -14.78 4.32
N VAL A 60 6.98 -13.67 4.62
CA VAL A 60 6.94 -13.07 5.96
C VAL A 60 6.08 -13.90 6.92
N ARG A 61 5.09 -14.65 6.39
CA ARG A 61 4.07 -15.34 7.19
C ARG A 61 4.66 -16.29 8.23
N GLN A 62 5.67 -17.06 7.87
CA GLN A 62 6.30 -18.03 8.77
C GLN A 62 6.96 -17.34 9.98
N ASN A 63 7.63 -16.22 9.73
CA ASN A 63 8.37 -15.48 10.76
C ASN A 63 7.46 -14.55 11.58
N GLN A 64 6.31 -14.15 11.04
CA GLN A 64 5.37 -13.21 11.64
C GLN A 64 3.99 -13.85 11.82
N ALA A 65 3.94 -15.09 12.29
CA ALA A 65 2.70 -15.87 12.34
C ALA A 65 1.57 -15.18 13.14
N ALA A 66 1.91 -14.48 14.24
CA ALA A 66 0.95 -13.72 15.03
C ALA A 66 0.36 -12.54 14.24
N VAL A 67 1.21 -11.78 13.54
CA VAL A 67 0.77 -10.70 12.65
C VAL A 67 -0.12 -11.25 11.54
N TYR A 68 0.25 -12.39 10.94
CA TYR A 68 -0.51 -12.97 9.84
C TYR A 68 -1.87 -13.51 10.28
N ARG A 69 -2.05 -13.97 11.53
CA ARG A 69 -3.38 -14.26 12.08
C ARG A 69 -4.28 -13.01 12.11
N ALA A 70 -3.71 -11.84 12.38
CA ALA A 70 -4.45 -10.58 12.35
C ALA A 70 -4.71 -10.10 10.92
N VAL A 71 -3.74 -10.28 10.01
CA VAL A 71 -3.88 -10.04 8.56
C VAL A 71 -5.02 -10.87 7.98
N ASP A 72 -5.09 -12.17 8.28
CA ASP A 72 -6.13 -13.07 7.79
C ASP A 72 -7.53 -12.58 8.24
N LYS A 73 -7.67 -12.16 9.50
CA LYS A 73 -8.91 -11.53 10.02
C LYS A 73 -9.23 -10.21 9.34
N TYR A 74 -8.22 -9.40 9.05
CA TYR A 74 -8.39 -8.12 8.37
C TYR A 74 -8.85 -8.29 6.92
N ILE A 75 -8.29 -9.25 6.18
CA ILE A 75 -8.71 -9.57 4.80
C ILE A 75 -10.17 -10.00 4.74
N ALA A 76 -10.66 -10.74 5.74
CA ALA A 76 -12.07 -11.11 5.83
C ALA A 76 -13.03 -9.91 5.85
N THR A 77 -12.54 -8.71 6.19
CA THR A 77 -13.36 -7.48 6.17
C THR A 77 -13.48 -6.87 4.77
N PHE A 78 -12.69 -7.31 3.78
CA PHE A 78 -12.66 -6.69 2.44
C PHE A 78 -13.98 -6.79 1.66
N GLU A 79 -14.85 -7.73 2.01
CA GLU A 79 -16.19 -7.81 1.42
C GLU A 79 -17.04 -6.56 1.73
N ARG A 80 -16.77 -5.89 2.85
CA ARG A 80 -17.45 -4.65 3.26
C ARG A 80 -17.27 -3.51 2.26
N GLN A 81 -16.33 -3.61 1.32
CA GLN A 81 -16.19 -2.63 0.24
C GLN A 81 -17.43 -2.53 -0.68
N PHE A 82 -18.31 -3.54 -0.64
CA PHE A 82 -19.57 -3.58 -1.40
C PHE A 82 -20.78 -3.16 -0.56
N ASP A 83 -20.58 -2.82 0.71
CA ASP A 83 -21.63 -2.41 1.63
C ASP A 83 -21.40 -0.96 2.06
N THR A 84 -22.18 -0.05 1.49
CA THR A 84 -22.07 1.40 1.76
C THR A 84 -22.72 1.83 3.07
N GLU A 85 -23.57 0.99 3.65
CA GLU A 85 -24.32 1.28 4.88
C GLU A 85 -23.73 0.55 6.11
N GLY A 86 -22.98 -0.52 5.88
CA GLY A 86 -22.35 -1.33 6.91
C GLY A 86 -21.06 -0.75 7.48
N GLU A 87 -20.38 -1.59 8.28
CA GLU A 87 -19.10 -1.23 8.86
C GLU A 87 -18.04 -1.03 7.78
N ARG A 88 -17.32 0.09 7.83
CA ARG A 88 -16.19 0.30 6.93
C ARG A 88 -15.05 -0.70 7.18
N VAL A 89 -14.21 -0.89 6.16
CA VAL A 89 -12.87 -1.45 6.34
C VAL A 89 -11.99 -0.43 7.06
N LYS A 90 -11.40 -0.81 8.20
CA LYS A 90 -10.51 0.08 8.97
C LYS A 90 -9.18 0.29 8.24
N SER A 91 -8.52 1.40 8.54
CA SER A 91 -7.12 1.59 8.14
C SER A 91 -6.20 0.64 8.94
N LEU A 92 -5.00 0.40 8.43
CA LEU A 92 -4.02 -0.48 9.06
C LEU A 92 -2.65 0.20 9.12
N TYR A 93 -1.98 0.15 10.27
CA TYR A 93 -0.65 0.69 10.47
C TYR A 93 0.33 -0.46 10.70
N LEU A 94 1.17 -0.72 9.72
CA LEU A 94 2.23 -1.74 9.80
C LEU A 94 3.49 -1.07 10.36
N PHE A 95 3.80 -1.36 11.61
CA PHE A 95 4.89 -0.72 12.35
C PHE A 95 6.01 -1.70 12.65
N SER A 96 7.26 -1.22 12.58
CA SER A 96 8.42 -1.92 13.14
C SER A 96 9.63 -1.01 13.12
N GLU A 97 10.30 -0.89 14.26
CA GLU A 97 11.50 -0.04 14.45
C GLU A 97 12.64 -0.41 13.50
N SER A 98 12.73 -1.69 13.12
CA SER A 98 13.76 -2.20 12.21
C SER A 98 13.26 -2.23 10.76
N PRO A 99 14.09 -1.79 9.78
CA PRO A 99 13.82 -2.04 8.38
C PRO A 99 13.89 -3.55 8.07
N GLY A 100 13.29 -3.97 6.96
CA GLY A 100 13.44 -5.35 6.48
C GLY A 100 12.68 -6.43 7.26
N THR A 101 11.73 -6.04 8.11
CA THR A 101 10.88 -6.96 8.90
C THR A 101 9.66 -7.49 8.14
N GLY A 102 9.43 -7.01 6.92
CA GLY A 102 8.38 -7.51 6.02
C GLY A 102 7.15 -6.60 5.87
N LYS A 103 7.15 -5.38 6.43
CA LYS A 103 6.04 -4.42 6.34
C LYS A 103 5.56 -4.18 4.91
N THR A 104 6.46 -3.74 4.01
CA THR A 104 6.17 -3.50 2.59
C THR A 104 5.66 -4.75 1.87
N THR A 105 6.24 -5.92 2.17
CA THR A 105 5.79 -7.21 1.61
C THR A 105 4.36 -7.52 2.04
N THR A 106 4.03 -7.34 3.33
CA THR A 106 2.68 -7.54 3.85
C THR A 106 1.69 -6.52 3.29
N ALA A 107 2.09 -5.25 3.15
CA ALA A 107 1.25 -4.22 2.54
C ALA A 107 0.93 -4.53 1.07
N SER A 108 1.93 -4.99 0.31
CA SER A 108 1.75 -5.44 -1.08
C SER A 108 0.84 -6.67 -1.15
N ALA A 109 1.00 -7.62 -0.23
CA ALA A 109 0.12 -8.78 -0.12
C ALA A 109 -1.34 -8.36 0.12
N LEU A 110 -1.57 -7.47 1.08
CA LEU A 110 -2.90 -6.92 1.39
C LEU A 110 -3.52 -6.18 0.21
N LEU A 111 -2.73 -5.41 -0.54
CA LEU A 111 -3.20 -4.77 -1.76
C LEU A 111 -3.64 -5.83 -2.79
N ASN A 112 -2.85 -6.88 -3.01
CA ASN A 112 -3.24 -7.95 -3.94
C ASN A 112 -4.50 -8.69 -3.47
N GLU A 113 -4.65 -8.97 -2.18
CA GLU A 113 -5.88 -9.54 -1.60
C GLU A 113 -7.08 -8.63 -1.82
N TRP A 114 -6.90 -7.30 -1.71
CA TRP A 114 -7.96 -6.34 -2.04
C TRP A 114 -8.35 -6.39 -3.51
N LEU A 115 -7.38 -6.46 -4.43
CA LEU A 115 -7.66 -6.58 -5.86
C LEU A 115 -8.44 -7.86 -6.17
N ILE A 116 -8.06 -8.98 -5.55
CA ILE A 116 -8.75 -10.27 -5.68
C ILE A 116 -10.20 -10.14 -5.20
N ALA A 117 -10.40 -9.66 -3.96
CA ALA A 117 -11.71 -9.48 -3.34
C ALA A 117 -12.60 -8.54 -4.17
N HIS A 118 -12.04 -7.42 -4.63
CA HIS A 118 -12.73 -6.46 -5.47
C HIS A 118 -13.16 -7.07 -6.81
N TYR A 119 -12.23 -7.75 -7.50
CA TYR A 119 -12.46 -8.28 -8.83
C TYR A 119 -13.52 -9.38 -8.83
N ILE A 120 -13.37 -10.36 -7.93
CA ILE A 120 -14.33 -11.47 -7.80
C ILE A 120 -15.66 -10.96 -7.25
N GLY A 121 -15.63 -10.16 -6.18
CA GLY A 121 -16.82 -9.64 -5.54
C GLY A 121 -17.69 -8.80 -6.47
N SER A 122 -17.06 -7.98 -7.33
CA SER A 122 -17.76 -7.22 -8.37
C SER A 122 -18.42 -8.16 -9.39
N LYS A 123 -17.68 -9.16 -9.90
CA LYS A 123 -18.19 -10.09 -10.92
C LYS A 123 -19.36 -10.93 -10.42
N ILE A 124 -19.30 -11.44 -9.19
CA ILE A 124 -20.41 -12.21 -8.59
C ILE A 124 -21.67 -11.36 -8.43
N ARG A 125 -21.51 -10.06 -8.17
CA ARG A 125 -22.61 -9.09 -8.03
C ARG A 125 -23.07 -8.49 -9.36
N GLY A 126 -22.55 -8.95 -10.51
CA GLY A 126 -22.89 -8.40 -11.83
C GLY A 126 -22.35 -6.97 -12.07
N LEU A 127 -21.42 -6.50 -11.24
CA LEU A 127 -20.82 -5.18 -11.35
C LEU A 127 -19.56 -5.21 -12.23
N GLN A 128 -19.26 -4.09 -12.87
CA GLN A 128 -18.00 -3.92 -13.58
C GLN A 128 -16.87 -3.63 -12.59
N PRO A 129 -15.82 -4.48 -12.51
CA PRO A 129 -14.70 -4.21 -11.60
C PRO A 129 -13.99 -2.92 -11.99
N LEU A 130 -13.73 -2.06 -11.01
CA LEU A 130 -13.01 -0.80 -11.19
C LEU A 130 -11.65 -1.04 -11.85
N GLN A 131 -11.19 -0.07 -12.63
CA GLN A 131 -9.85 -0.13 -13.22
C GLN A 131 -8.76 0.15 -12.18
N GLN A 132 -9.06 1.00 -11.21
CA GLN A 132 -8.13 1.34 -10.13
C GLN A 132 -8.82 1.22 -8.75
N PRO A 133 -9.06 -0.01 -8.27
CA PRO A 133 -9.65 -0.24 -6.95
C PRO A 133 -8.65 -0.07 -5.80
N ALA A 134 -7.35 -0.06 -6.09
CA ALA A 134 -6.31 0.21 -5.11
C ALA A 134 -5.12 0.96 -5.74
N TYR A 135 -4.31 1.61 -4.91
CA TYR A 135 -3.06 2.25 -5.32
C TYR A 135 -1.96 2.13 -4.26
N PHE A 136 -0.73 1.87 -4.70
CA PHE A 136 0.47 1.80 -3.89
C PHE A 136 1.31 3.06 -4.13
N LEU A 137 1.45 3.86 -3.09
CA LEU A 137 2.32 5.03 -3.07
C LEU A 137 3.57 4.70 -2.25
N ASP A 138 4.73 4.70 -2.90
CA ASP A 138 6.03 4.67 -2.24
C ASP A 138 6.46 6.11 -1.96
N CYS A 139 6.48 6.50 -0.68
CA CYS A 139 6.79 7.87 -0.28
C CYS A 139 8.22 8.30 -0.65
N ASN A 140 9.20 7.39 -0.63
CA ASN A 140 10.59 7.72 -0.96
C ASN A 140 10.74 8.00 -2.46
N ASN A 141 10.12 7.16 -3.30
CA ASN A 141 10.08 7.39 -4.75
C ASN A 141 9.29 8.66 -5.08
N TRP A 142 8.19 8.92 -4.37
CA TRP A 142 7.40 10.14 -4.56
C TRP A 142 8.17 11.41 -4.16
N GLN A 143 8.93 11.38 -3.06
CA GLN A 143 9.83 12.48 -2.67
C GLN A 143 10.97 12.66 -3.68
N THR A 144 11.45 11.57 -4.29
CA THR A 144 12.46 11.64 -5.35
C THR A 144 11.93 12.39 -6.58
N ASP A 145 10.70 12.07 -7.01
CA ASP A 145 10.05 12.84 -8.08
C ASP A 145 9.86 14.31 -7.68
N TYR A 146 9.43 14.60 -6.45
CA TYR A 146 9.34 15.97 -5.91
C TYR A 146 10.67 16.74 -6.05
N ASN A 147 11.77 16.12 -5.63
CA ASN A 147 13.09 16.72 -5.70
C ASN A 147 13.55 16.94 -7.14
N ASN A 148 13.20 16.03 -8.05
CA ASN A 148 13.62 16.10 -9.45
C ASN A 148 12.99 17.26 -10.22
N PHE A 149 11.85 17.80 -9.82
CA PHE A 149 11.30 19.01 -10.45
C PHE A 149 11.44 20.30 -9.62
N ASN A 150 11.82 20.20 -8.34
CA ASN A 150 12.03 21.38 -7.48
C ASN A 150 13.50 21.77 -7.27
N ARG A 151 14.46 20.94 -7.70
CA ARG A 151 15.89 21.30 -7.59
C ARG A 151 16.22 22.51 -8.49
N PRO A 152 17.03 23.47 -8.01
CA PRO A 152 17.41 24.62 -8.81
C PRO A 152 18.07 24.21 -10.12
N LYS A 153 17.64 24.84 -11.23
CA LYS A 153 18.22 24.69 -12.56
C LYS A 153 18.14 23.26 -13.15
N VAL A 154 17.17 22.44 -12.74
CA VAL A 154 16.91 21.17 -13.44
C VAL A 154 16.34 21.45 -14.84
N PRO A 155 16.85 20.79 -15.89
CA PRO A 155 16.28 20.90 -17.23
C PRO A 155 14.81 20.44 -17.31
N ASP A 156 13.99 21.11 -18.12
CA ASP A 156 12.56 20.80 -18.29
C ASP A 156 12.31 19.35 -18.73
N ALA A 157 13.21 18.79 -19.56
CA ALA A 157 13.17 17.39 -19.99
C ALA A 157 13.23 16.38 -18.82
N ILE A 158 13.71 16.80 -17.64
CA ILE A 158 13.73 16.01 -16.41
C ILE A 158 12.60 16.44 -15.47
N ALA A 159 12.39 17.76 -15.32
CA ALA A 159 11.42 18.32 -14.39
C ALA A 159 9.97 17.99 -14.79
N GLU A 160 9.58 18.17 -16.05
CA GLU A 160 8.19 17.96 -16.47
C GLU A 160 7.72 16.50 -16.29
N PRO A 161 8.49 15.47 -16.71
CA PRO A 161 8.08 14.08 -16.47
C PRO A 161 8.01 13.73 -14.98
N ALA A 162 8.91 14.27 -14.16
CA ALA A 162 8.91 14.05 -12.72
C ALA A 162 7.68 14.70 -12.05
N ALA A 163 7.38 15.95 -12.38
CA ALA A 163 6.18 16.64 -11.91
C ALA A 163 4.90 15.88 -12.31
N LYS A 164 4.82 15.40 -13.55
CA LYS A 164 3.68 14.60 -14.02
C LYS A 164 3.52 13.31 -13.22
N ARG A 165 4.61 12.57 -12.94
CA ARG A 165 4.55 11.36 -12.10
C ARG A 165 4.12 11.70 -10.67
N TYR A 166 4.68 12.76 -10.10
CA TYR A 166 4.37 13.23 -8.76
C TYR A 166 2.90 13.54 -8.55
N TYR A 167 2.32 14.43 -9.37
CA TYR A 167 0.92 14.84 -9.23
C TYR A 167 -0.05 13.71 -9.58
N ASN A 168 0.27 12.87 -10.57
CA ASN A 168 -0.54 11.68 -10.84
C ASN A 168 -0.53 10.72 -9.66
N ALA A 169 0.63 10.47 -9.03
CA ALA A 169 0.71 9.61 -7.85
C ALA A 169 -0.11 10.18 -6.68
N MET A 170 -0.03 11.49 -6.46
CA MET A 170 -0.81 12.19 -5.44
C MET A 170 -2.32 12.00 -5.64
N GLU A 171 -2.84 12.26 -6.85
CA GLU A 171 -4.27 12.14 -7.13
C GLU A 171 -4.75 10.69 -7.05
N ARG A 172 -3.94 9.74 -7.51
CA ARG A 172 -4.24 8.30 -7.40
C ARG A 172 -4.29 7.84 -5.94
N ALA A 173 -3.39 8.33 -5.10
CA ALA A 173 -3.40 8.04 -3.67
C ALA A 173 -4.60 8.67 -2.95
N LYS A 174 -5.04 9.87 -3.35
CA LYS A 174 -6.25 10.51 -2.80
C LYS A 174 -7.54 9.79 -3.17
N THR A 175 -7.62 9.22 -4.37
CA THR A 175 -8.90 8.78 -4.97
C THR A 175 -9.13 7.26 -4.97
N ALA A 176 -8.07 6.45 -4.96
CA ALA A 176 -8.23 5.00 -4.99
C ALA A 176 -9.02 4.50 -3.75
N PRO A 177 -9.97 3.55 -3.91
CA PRO A 177 -10.75 3.01 -2.79
C PRO A 177 -9.88 2.53 -1.63
N LEU A 178 -8.85 1.72 -1.92
CA LEU A 178 -7.76 1.40 -0.98
C LEU A 178 -6.47 2.10 -1.41
N ALA A 179 -5.70 2.63 -0.45
CA ALA A 179 -4.33 3.08 -0.72
C ALA A 179 -3.34 2.44 0.26
N ILE A 180 -2.17 2.10 -0.26
CA ILE A 180 -0.97 1.84 0.53
C ILE A 180 -0.13 3.10 0.50
N ILE A 181 0.29 3.59 1.67
CA ILE A 181 1.28 4.65 1.81
C ILE A 181 2.49 4.02 2.49
N ASP A 182 3.43 3.58 1.66
CA ASP A 182 4.61 2.83 2.08
C ASP A 182 5.73 3.79 2.52
N ASP A 183 6.39 3.45 3.63
CA ASP A 183 7.45 4.23 4.28
C ASP A 183 7.03 5.69 4.55
N ILE A 184 5.90 5.88 5.24
CA ILE A 184 5.35 7.21 5.58
C ILE A 184 6.26 8.04 6.51
N GLY A 185 7.20 7.40 7.20
CA GLY A 185 8.17 8.04 8.10
C GLY A 185 9.32 8.74 7.35
N VAL A 186 8.98 9.55 6.34
CA VAL A 186 9.95 10.24 5.48
C VAL A 186 10.81 11.20 6.31
N ARG A 187 12.13 11.08 6.18
CA ARG A 187 13.11 11.97 6.82
C ARG A 187 13.51 13.10 5.86
N ASP A 188 13.93 14.23 6.42
CA ASP A 188 14.50 15.36 5.66
C ASP A 188 13.63 15.82 4.47
N CYS A 189 12.32 15.87 4.66
CA CYS A 189 11.39 16.36 3.64
C CYS A 189 11.11 17.86 3.79
N THR A 190 10.98 18.54 2.65
CA THR A 190 10.58 19.96 2.60
C THR A 190 9.16 20.14 3.12
N ASP A 191 8.84 21.31 3.67
CA ASP A 191 7.51 21.62 4.21
C ASP A 191 6.41 21.49 3.14
N ASN A 192 6.71 21.83 1.89
CA ASN A 192 5.79 21.67 0.76
C ASN A 192 5.45 20.20 0.50
N PHE A 193 6.46 19.33 0.43
CA PHE A 193 6.23 17.88 0.26
C PHE A 193 5.44 17.30 1.45
N ARG A 194 5.75 17.75 2.67
CA ARG A 194 5.02 17.37 3.88
C ARG A 194 3.55 17.81 3.81
N ALA A 195 3.28 19.03 3.35
CA ALA A 195 1.92 19.55 3.16
C ALA A 195 1.14 18.74 2.11
N ASP A 196 1.80 18.31 1.03
CA ASP A 196 1.19 17.46 0.02
C ASP A 196 0.89 16.04 0.55
N LEU A 197 1.80 15.43 1.31
CA LEU A 197 1.55 14.15 1.98
C LEU A 197 0.40 14.26 2.98
N HIS A 198 0.41 15.33 3.77
CA HIS A 198 -0.67 15.68 4.69
C HIS A 198 -2.01 15.80 3.96
N SER A 199 -2.04 16.46 2.79
CA SER A 199 -3.25 16.60 1.96
C SER A 199 -3.84 15.25 1.54
N ILE A 200 -2.98 14.28 1.13
CA ILE A 200 -3.43 12.92 0.81
C ILE A 200 -4.10 12.29 2.03
N ILE A 201 -3.41 12.28 3.18
CA ILE A 201 -3.89 11.60 4.38
C ILE A 201 -5.18 12.27 4.88
N ASN A 202 -5.19 13.59 5.00
CA ASN A 202 -6.36 14.33 5.46
C ASN A 202 -7.58 14.09 4.58
N ARG A 203 -7.43 14.05 3.25
CA ARG A 203 -8.52 13.70 2.33
C ARG A 203 -9.07 12.31 2.64
N ARG A 204 -8.19 11.30 2.76
CA ARG A 204 -8.59 9.91 3.00
C ARG A 204 -9.25 9.73 4.36
N VAL A 205 -8.67 10.33 5.39
CA VAL A 205 -9.18 10.33 6.76
C VAL A 205 -10.56 10.98 6.83
N THR A 206 -10.74 12.15 6.22
CA THR A 206 -12.02 12.87 6.19
C THR A 206 -13.11 12.08 5.47
N ASN A 207 -12.75 11.38 4.40
CA ASN A 207 -13.69 10.56 3.63
C ASN A 207 -13.74 9.09 4.11
N LYS A 208 -13.15 8.78 5.26
CA LYS A 208 -13.13 7.43 5.87
C LYS A 208 -12.64 6.33 4.91
N MET A 209 -11.70 6.66 4.02
CA MET A 209 -11.17 5.74 3.02
C MET A 209 -10.10 4.83 3.64
N PRO A 210 -10.20 3.49 3.49
CA PRO A 210 -9.26 2.56 4.09
C PRO A 210 -7.85 2.81 3.56
N THR A 211 -6.88 2.94 4.47
CA THR A 211 -5.49 3.21 4.11
C THR A 211 -4.57 2.30 4.91
N ILE A 212 -3.62 1.67 4.25
CA ILE A 212 -2.61 0.86 4.90
C ILE A 212 -1.30 1.64 4.85
N TYR A 213 -0.74 1.90 6.01
CA TYR A 213 0.50 2.64 6.18
C TYR A 213 1.61 1.67 6.56
N THR A 214 2.83 1.92 6.09
CA THR A 214 4.03 1.24 6.62
C THR A 214 5.01 2.28 7.15
N SER A 215 5.61 2.01 8.31
CA SER A 215 6.53 2.95 8.93
C SER A 215 7.52 2.27 9.86
N ASN A 216 8.69 2.91 10.00
CA ASN A 216 9.64 2.61 11.08
C ASN A 216 9.42 3.47 12.32
N LEU A 217 8.45 4.39 12.28
CA LEU A 217 8.09 5.27 13.39
C LEU A 217 6.75 4.84 13.99
N PRO A 218 6.57 4.89 15.32
CA PRO A 218 5.25 4.76 15.93
C PRO A 218 4.35 5.93 15.49
N ILE A 219 3.04 5.77 15.60
CA ILE A 219 2.11 6.88 15.30
C ILE A 219 2.27 8.00 16.35
N LYS A 220 2.42 7.64 17.62
CA LYS A 220 2.68 8.55 18.73
C LYS A 220 3.78 7.96 19.61
N TYR A 221 4.82 8.76 19.87
CA TYR A 221 5.92 8.36 20.73
C TYR A 221 5.44 8.35 22.19
N VAL A 222 5.59 7.21 22.85
CA VAL A 222 5.24 7.02 24.27
C VAL A 222 6.45 6.69 25.13
N GLY A 223 7.66 6.81 24.57
CA GLY A 223 8.88 6.51 25.30
C GLY A 223 9.17 7.53 26.41
N LYS A 224 9.95 7.07 27.39
CA LYS A 224 10.37 7.89 28.54
C LYS A 224 11.63 8.70 28.27
N GLU A 225 12.28 8.49 27.12
CA GLU A 225 13.53 9.16 26.79
C GLU A 225 13.27 10.61 26.39
N PRO A 226 14.19 11.55 26.73
CA PRO A 226 14.04 12.94 26.34
C PRO A 226 13.98 13.09 24.82
N LYS A 227 12.98 13.84 24.32
CA LYS A 227 12.98 14.30 22.93
C LYS A 227 14.10 15.32 22.74
N VAL A 228 15.11 14.95 21.96
CA VAL A 228 16.22 15.77 21.47
C VAL A 228 15.96 16.15 20.00
N GLU A 229 15.86 17.44 19.69
CA GLU A 229 15.48 17.93 18.36
C GLU A 229 16.26 17.28 17.19
N ALA A 230 17.54 16.99 17.39
CA ALA A 230 18.41 16.35 16.39
C ALA A 230 18.00 14.92 15.97
N PHE A 231 17.16 14.23 16.74
CA PHE A 231 16.71 12.88 16.40
C PHE A 231 15.26 12.82 15.87
N LYS A 232 14.64 13.98 15.59
CA LYS A 232 13.36 13.99 14.88
C LYS A 232 13.49 13.32 13.50
N PRO A 233 12.39 12.74 12.98
CA PRO A 233 11.10 12.55 13.64
C PRO A 233 11.08 11.35 14.59
N TYR A 234 10.39 11.47 15.74
CA TYR A 234 10.16 10.38 16.69
C TYR A 234 8.91 9.57 16.39
N ASP A 235 7.89 10.23 15.86
CA ASP A 235 6.58 9.69 15.56
C ASP A 235 5.97 10.44 14.38
N LEU A 236 4.72 10.10 14.03
CA LEU A 236 4.02 10.79 12.96
C LEU A 236 3.61 12.22 13.31
N VAL A 237 3.50 12.58 14.60
CA VAL A 237 3.21 13.96 15.00
C VAL A 237 4.35 14.86 14.53
N ASP A 238 5.60 14.44 14.73
CA ASP A 238 6.76 15.19 14.23
C ASP A 238 6.80 15.25 12.70
N VAL A 239 6.48 14.13 12.03
CA VAL A 239 6.47 14.06 10.56
C VAL A 239 5.48 15.05 9.96
N PHE A 240 4.29 15.21 10.56
CA PHE A 240 3.26 16.13 10.05
C PHE A 240 3.28 17.51 10.69
N SER A 241 4.04 17.69 11.77
CA SER A 241 3.97 18.88 12.62
C SER A 241 2.54 19.20 13.09
N GLU A 242 1.67 18.17 13.18
CA GLU A 242 0.25 18.30 13.51
C GLU A 242 -0.25 17.08 14.29
N GLU A 243 -0.53 17.27 15.58
CA GLU A 243 -1.01 16.20 16.47
C GLU A 243 -2.40 15.68 16.09
N ARG A 244 -3.29 16.58 15.65
CA ARG A 244 -4.67 16.24 15.29
C ARG A 244 -4.75 15.22 14.17
N LEU A 245 -3.85 15.28 13.19
CA LEU A 245 -3.85 14.30 12.11
C LEU A 245 -3.45 12.92 12.64
N ALA A 246 -2.40 12.84 13.47
CA ALA A 246 -1.93 11.59 14.05
C ALA A 246 -3.00 10.92 14.93
N ASP A 247 -3.71 11.69 15.75
CA ASP A 247 -4.82 11.18 16.57
C ASP A 247 -5.97 10.66 15.68
N ARG A 248 -6.31 11.36 14.59
CA ARG A 248 -7.32 10.87 13.63
C ARG A 248 -6.88 9.60 12.90
N ILE A 249 -5.58 9.44 12.62
CA ILE A 249 -5.05 8.18 12.11
C ILE A 249 -5.24 7.09 13.17
N LEU A 250 -4.82 7.32 14.42
CA LEU A 250 -4.96 6.36 15.52
C LEU A 250 -6.40 5.85 15.69
N ASP A 251 -7.37 6.76 15.75
CA ASP A 251 -8.79 6.41 15.98
C ASP A 251 -9.38 5.51 14.89
N MET A 252 -8.84 5.59 13.68
CA MET A 252 -9.36 4.89 12.51
C MET A 252 -8.53 3.70 12.07
N CYS A 253 -7.42 3.44 12.75
CA CYS A 253 -6.39 2.53 12.30
C CYS A 253 -6.15 1.43 13.32
N LEU A 254 -6.05 0.19 12.85
CA LEU A 254 -5.52 -0.91 13.64
C LEU A 254 -4.00 -0.91 13.50
N THR A 255 -3.26 -1.13 14.59
CA THR A 255 -1.79 -1.21 14.53
C THR A 255 -1.33 -2.67 14.60
N LEU A 256 -0.50 -3.07 13.65
CA LEU A 256 0.20 -4.36 13.66
C LEU A 256 1.71 -4.13 13.75
N SER A 257 2.31 -4.58 14.85
CA SER A 257 3.74 -4.46 15.10
C SER A 257 4.49 -5.71 14.63
N PHE A 258 5.55 -5.52 13.86
CA PHE A 258 6.47 -6.57 13.42
C PHE A 258 7.74 -6.54 14.26
N SER A 259 8.19 -7.71 14.69
CA SER A 259 9.43 -7.89 15.47
C SER A 259 10.53 -8.56 14.64
N GLY A 260 11.78 -8.46 15.10
CA GLY A 260 12.93 -9.16 14.51
C GLY A 260 13.89 -8.27 13.71
N GLU A 261 15.01 -8.86 13.29
CA GLU A 261 16.07 -8.19 12.54
C GLU A 261 15.76 -8.09 11.03
N SER A 262 16.44 -7.17 10.35
CA SER A 262 16.31 -6.97 8.91
C SER A 262 16.70 -8.24 8.14
N LYS A 263 15.81 -8.70 7.25
CA LYS A 263 16.10 -9.81 6.32
C LYS A 263 16.44 -9.35 4.89
N ARG A 264 16.65 -8.04 4.67
CA ARG A 264 17.07 -7.52 3.35
C ARG A 264 18.46 -8.09 3.01
N GLY A 265 18.60 -8.77 1.86
CA GLY A 265 19.86 -9.34 1.38
C GLY A 265 20.05 -10.85 1.59
N LEU A 266 19.17 -11.52 2.33
CA LEU A 266 19.19 -12.97 2.55
C LEU A 266 18.22 -13.73 1.61
N ARG A 267 18.12 -13.27 0.35
CA ARG A 267 17.30 -13.94 -0.68
C ARG A 267 18.05 -15.09 -1.32
#